data_AF-A0A937JZS7-F1
#
_entry.id   AF-A0A937JZS7-F1
#
_cell.length_a   1.000
_cell.length_b   1.000
_cell.length_c   1.000
_cell.angle_alpha   90.00
_cell.angle_beta   90.00
_cell.angle_gamma   90.00
#
_symmetry.space_group_name_H-M   'P 1'
#
loop_
_entity.id
_entity.type
_entity.pdbx_description
1 polymer ?
#
loop_
_entity_poly.entity_id
_entity_poly.type
_entity_poly.pdbx_seq_one_letter_code
_entity_poly.pdbx_strand_id
1 'polypeptide(L)'
;MKNFKIFIFCLVLFPALIIACQDDSNDLGNTIDKSTLKYEITPQPGNNNMVILKSFTPDVIPFWSTPNGVSRALVDTVLLPFSGTYKFCYAAQGQGGLTVGDTVVVNVATDNLAYVSGPLWEALTGGAGNSKTWILDNGKYGLGVGPISYADPGREQVWGNYKTNWDRESVEGQTEEDLQAEMTFALIGGAQFTTVKPNEPGGNESGVFTFNPDNHTLSTSGATIVRVASFIDNASNWTNDLNILELTENQLRIAVLRTNSEGPWWYIMNYVSKEYAENYVPEPTGPDKGFDPKLKSGELLSMLTGGEASGRVWRLDGKGNPVDWIVGGNGWTSKASDSYDWGWNDNWAAAAANSWIRFEQYDGNQTYTLSQKGVITTSSFTIDETNNEITLGGANTLIQDGGNGSSINPTTNVIKVVKAFPDSYTEDGIWFGTKYKSEKDEWVAFHYVLE
;
A
#
# COMPACT_ATOMS: atom_id res chain seq x y z
N MET A 1 -74.32 52.63 -0.86
CA MET A 1 -73.36 53.53 -0.18
C MET A 1 -72.30 52.65 0.49
N LYS A 2 -71.39 51.98 -0.23
CA LYS A 2 -70.29 52.50 -1.09
C LYS A 2 -69.44 53.56 -0.35
N ASN A 3 -68.29 53.08 0.13
CA ASN A 3 -67.00 53.81 0.19
C ASN A 3 -66.71 54.72 1.39
N PHE A 4 -67.08 54.33 2.62
CA PHE A 4 -66.57 55.02 3.83
C PHE A 4 -65.91 54.12 4.89
N LYS A 5 -65.61 52.86 4.56
CA LYS A 5 -64.93 51.91 5.48
C LYS A 5 -63.53 51.48 5.02
N ILE A 6 -63.06 51.96 3.88
CA ILE A 6 -61.78 51.56 3.28
C ILE A 6 -60.65 52.57 3.54
N PHE A 7 -60.92 53.75 4.12
CA PHE A 7 -59.90 54.80 4.28
C PHE A 7 -59.39 55.01 5.72
N ILE A 8 -60.02 54.39 6.73
CA ILE A 8 -59.62 54.55 8.15
C ILE A 8 -58.99 53.28 8.73
N PHE A 9 -58.98 52.16 7.99
CA PHE A 9 -58.34 50.92 8.44
C PHE A 9 -56.88 50.77 7.98
N CYS A 10 -56.39 51.67 7.10
CA CYS A 10 -55.01 51.68 6.63
C CYS A 10 -54.09 52.69 7.36
N LEU A 11 -54.58 53.43 8.36
CA LEU A 11 -53.79 54.50 9.01
C LEU A 11 -53.45 54.25 10.49
N VAL A 12 -53.85 53.11 11.07
CA VAL A 12 -53.62 52.81 12.50
C VAL A 12 -52.84 51.49 12.72
N LEU A 13 -52.38 50.85 11.65
CA LEU A 13 -51.60 49.59 11.70
C LEU A 13 -50.19 49.72 11.11
N PHE A 14 -49.58 50.91 11.22
CA PHE A 14 -48.23 51.17 10.70
C PHE A 14 -47.45 52.18 11.58
N PRO A 15 -47.36 51.94 12.89
CA PRO A 15 -46.04 51.99 13.51
C PRO A 15 -45.90 50.91 14.59
N ALA A 16 -45.71 49.65 14.19
CA ALA A 16 -45.37 48.56 15.10
C ALA A 16 -44.30 47.61 14.52
N LEU A 17 -43.48 48.11 13.59
CA LEU A 17 -42.36 47.37 12.98
C LEU A 17 -41.07 48.20 12.94
N ILE A 18 -40.82 48.97 14.00
CA ILE A 18 -39.50 49.56 14.30
C ILE A 18 -39.12 49.20 15.74
N ILE A 19 -39.03 47.90 15.99
CA ILE A 19 -38.07 47.34 16.94
C ILE A 19 -37.20 46.39 16.10
N ALA A 20 -36.53 46.97 15.11
CA ALA A 20 -35.34 46.36 14.51
C ALA A 20 -34.16 46.97 15.26
N CYS A 21 -33.32 46.11 15.83
CA CYS A 21 -32.16 46.43 16.67
C CYS A 21 -32.48 47.24 17.93
N GLN A 22 -32.66 46.55 19.06
CA GLN A 22 -31.87 46.99 20.21
C GLN A 22 -30.42 46.88 19.73
N ASP A 23 -29.71 48.02 19.67
CA ASP A 23 -28.26 48.01 19.63
C ASP A 23 -27.82 47.30 20.92
N ASP A 24 -27.73 45.98 20.87
CA ASP A 24 -26.84 45.25 21.75
C ASP A 24 -25.47 45.83 21.41
N SER A 25 -24.99 46.72 22.26
CA SER A 25 -23.63 47.23 22.19
C SER A 25 -22.72 46.01 22.27
N ASN A 26 -22.28 45.52 21.12
CA ASN A 26 -21.28 44.46 20.99
C ASN A 26 -19.92 45.06 21.34
N ASP A 27 -19.79 45.54 22.58
CA ASP A 27 -18.55 46.08 23.09
C ASP A 27 -17.66 44.87 23.40
N LEU A 28 -16.50 44.82 22.74
CA LEU A 28 -15.46 43.88 23.12
C LEU A 28 -15.10 44.18 24.58
N GLY A 29 -15.01 43.15 25.41
CA GLY A 29 -14.63 43.33 26.81
C GLY A 29 -13.21 43.92 26.93
N ASN A 30 -12.76 44.22 28.15
CA ASN A 30 -11.37 44.63 28.34
C ASN A 30 -10.41 43.45 28.10
N THR A 31 -9.25 43.73 27.52
CA THR A 31 -8.14 42.76 27.47
C THR A 31 -7.67 42.45 28.89
N ILE A 32 -7.33 41.20 29.15
CA ILE A 32 -6.77 40.76 30.44
C ILE A 32 -5.39 41.39 30.60
N ASP A 33 -5.06 41.86 31.81
CA ASP A 33 -3.72 42.34 32.11
C ASP A 33 -2.75 41.15 32.15
N LYS A 34 -1.65 41.24 31.38
CA LYS A 34 -0.60 40.23 31.30
C LYS A 34 -0.07 39.78 32.67
N SER A 35 0.03 40.70 33.63
CA SER A 35 0.51 40.41 34.98
C SER A 35 -0.43 39.51 35.80
N THR A 36 -1.67 39.35 35.36
CA THR A 36 -2.69 38.54 36.04
C THR A 36 -2.78 37.11 35.50
N LEU A 37 -2.03 36.79 34.45
CA LEU A 37 -1.97 35.44 33.88
C LEU A 37 -1.36 34.48 34.91
N LYS A 38 -2.06 33.38 35.17
CA LYS A 38 -1.62 32.31 36.09
C LYS A 38 -1.47 31.02 35.31
N TYR A 39 -0.23 30.54 35.20
CA TYR A 39 0.11 29.34 34.45
C TYR A 39 1.43 28.73 34.94
N GLU A 40 1.64 27.45 34.65
CA GLU A 40 2.89 26.74 34.88
C GLU A 40 3.34 26.03 33.60
N ILE A 41 4.65 26.09 33.33
CA ILE A 41 5.34 25.33 32.29
C ILE A 41 6.55 24.71 32.96
N THR A 42 6.48 23.42 33.25
CA THR A 42 7.48 22.73 34.08
C THR A 42 7.88 21.38 33.50
N PRO A 43 9.18 21.05 33.43
CA PRO A 43 9.61 19.69 33.14
C PRO A 43 9.10 18.71 34.21
N GLN A 44 8.70 17.51 33.80
CA GLN A 44 8.31 16.46 34.74
C GLN A 44 9.53 16.03 35.57
N PRO A 45 9.39 15.92 36.91
CA PRO A 45 10.44 15.34 37.74
C PRO A 45 10.83 13.93 37.27
N GLY A 46 12.12 13.72 37.02
CA GLY A 46 12.66 12.44 36.54
C GLY A 46 12.53 12.19 35.04
N ASN A 47 11.87 13.08 34.28
CA ASN A 47 11.77 13.01 32.83
C ASN A 47 11.75 14.42 32.22
N ASN A 48 12.94 15.02 32.08
CA ASN A 48 13.09 16.40 31.62
C ASN A 48 12.65 16.60 30.15
N ASN A 49 12.54 15.52 29.37
CA ASN A 49 12.03 15.52 28.00
C ASN A 49 10.49 15.60 27.93
N MET A 50 9.80 15.56 29.07
CA MET A 50 8.36 15.74 29.16
C MET A 50 8.05 17.05 29.88
N VAL A 51 7.39 17.99 29.21
CA VAL A 51 7.04 19.31 29.75
C VAL A 51 5.54 19.38 29.98
N ILE A 52 5.14 19.71 31.20
CA ILE A 52 3.74 19.83 31.60
C ILE A 52 3.34 21.30 31.55
N LEU A 53 2.22 21.57 30.87
CA LEU A 53 1.60 22.88 30.75
C LEU A 53 0.34 22.89 31.62
N LYS A 54 0.14 23.91 32.44
CA LYS A 54 -1.09 24.09 33.24
C LYS A 54 -1.55 25.53 33.25
N SER A 55 -2.81 25.77 32.90
CA SER A 55 -3.46 27.06 33.04
C SER A 55 -4.27 27.11 34.33
N PHE A 56 -4.09 28.19 35.07
CA PHE A 56 -4.86 28.52 36.28
C PHE A 56 -5.55 29.88 36.15
N THR A 57 -5.52 30.48 34.96
CA THR A 57 -6.17 31.76 34.71
C THR A 57 -7.68 31.51 34.61
N PRO A 58 -8.51 32.09 35.50
CA PRO A 58 -9.95 31.84 35.49
C PRO A 58 -10.63 32.52 34.31
N ASP A 59 -11.74 31.96 33.84
CA ASP A 59 -12.65 32.56 32.84
C ASP A 59 -12.00 32.90 31.48
N VAL A 60 -11.01 32.11 31.06
CA VAL A 60 -10.33 32.25 29.76
C VAL A 60 -10.23 30.93 29.01
N ILE A 61 -10.01 31.01 27.70
CA ILE A 61 -9.54 29.89 26.90
C ILE A 61 -8.01 29.98 26.84
N PRO A 62 -7.26 28.98 27.36
CA PRO A 62 -5.80 29.00 27.27
C PRO A 62 -5.36 28.77 25.83
N PHE A 63 -4.21 29.35 25.48
CA PHE A 63 -3.55 29.14 24.20
C PHE A 63 -2.05 29.00 24.43
N TRP A 64 -1.51 27.84 24.13
CA TRP A 64 -0.10 27.52 24.26
C TRP A 64 0.54 27.53 22.88
N SER A 65 1.64 28.25 22.72
CA SER A 65 2.57 28.06 21.63
C SER A 65 3.74 27.23 22.14
N THR A 66 3.96 26.07 21.52
CA THR A 66 4.95 25.07 21.91
C THR A 66 5.87 24.75 20.73
N PRO A 67 7.01 24.09 20.95
CA PRO A 67 7.85 23.61 19.85
C PRO A 67 7.14 22.66 18.87
N ASN A 68 6.09 21.97 19.32
CA ASN A 68 5.37 20.96 18.55
C ASN A 68 4.02 21.49 18.03
N GLY A 69 3.83 22.82 18.00
CA GLY A 69 2.59 23.46 17.56
C GLY A 69 1.83 24.14 18.70
N VAL A 70 0.50 24.20 18.58
CA VAL A 70 -0.36 24.96 19.50
C VAL A 70 -1.32 24.07 20.28
N SER A 71 -1.67 24.48 21.49
CA SER A 71 -2.65 23.77 22.33
C SER A 71 -3.61 24.73 23.01
N ARG A 72 -4.84 24.25 23.27
CA ARG A 72 -5.88 25.00 24.02
C ARG A 72 -6.34 24.26 25.28
N ALA A 73 -5.60 23.22 25.69
CA ALA A 73 -5.96 22.45 26.87
C ALA A 73 -5.64 23.23 28.15
N LEU A 74 -6.45 23.02 29.20
CA LEU A 74 -6.15 23.53 30.54
C LEU A 74 -4.90 22.88 31.12
N VAL A 75 -4.71 21.59 30.85
CA VAL A 75 -3.51 20.83 31.19
C VAL A 75 -3.07 20.07 29.94
N ASP A 76 -1.79 20.17 29.59
CA ASP A 76 -1.23 19.48 28.44
C ASP A 76 0.18 18.96 28.73
N THR A 77 0.67 18.05 27.90
CA THR A 77 2.01 17.46 27.98
C THR A 77 2.69 17.53 26.63
N VAL A 78 3.87 18.14 26.59
CA VAL A 78 4.71 18.24 25.39
C VAL A 78 5.93 17.34 25.54
N LEU A 79 6.10 16.43 24.59
CA LEU A 79 7.24 15.51 24.51
C LEU A 79 8.32 16.11 23.61
N LEU A 80 9.53 16.22 24.14
CA LEU A 80 10.70 16.81 23.49
C LEU A 80 11.77 15.71 23.30
N PRO A 81 11.77 15.00 22.16
CA PRO A 81 12.64 13.85 21.94
C PRO A 81 14.13 14.20 21.88
N PHE A 82 14.46 15.44 21.53
CA PHE A 82 15.84 15.87 21.33
C PHE A 82 16.29 16.82 22.44
N SER A 83 17.58 16.81 22.72
CA SER A 83 18.25 17.82 23.53
C SER A 83 18.25 19.17 22.81
N GLY A 84 18.10 20.24 23.58
CA GLY A 84 18.01 21.57 23.01
C GLY A 84 17.33 22.58 23.93
N THR A 85 17.22 23.79 23.40
CA THR A 85 16.56 24.92 24.06
C THR A 85 15.23 25.20 23.37
N TYR A 86 14.16 25.10 24.13
CA TYR A 86 12.79 25.17 23.64
C TYR A 86 12.08 26.39 24.21
N LYS A 87 11.30 27.06 23.37
CA LYS A 87 10.52 28.25 23.74
C LYS A 87 9.05 27.88 23.80
N PHE A 88 8.41 28.32 24.87
CA PHE A 88 6.97 28.18 25.09
C PHE A 88 6.38 29.54 25.38
N CYS A 89 5.17 29.79 24.88
CA CYS A 89 4.40 30.99 25.22
C CYS A 89 3.00 30.58 25.66
N TYR A 90 2.55 31.14 26.78
CA TYR A 90 1.15 31.05 27.21
C TYR A 90 0.42 32.33 26.80
N ALA A 91 -0.80 32.19 26.30
CA ALA A 91 -1.72 33.29 26.08
C ALA A 91 -3.11 32.91 26.59
N ALA A 92 -3.90 33.91 26.96
CA ALA A 92 -5.26 33.73 27.44
C ALA A 92 -6.22 34.52 26.56
N GLN A 93 -7.21 33.84 26.00
CA GLN A 93 -8.29 34.45 25.23
C GLN A 93 -9.45 34.77 26.18
N GLY A 94 -9.67 36.06 26.42
CA GLY A 94 -10.80 36.59 27.19
C GLY A 94 -11.78 37.37 26.32
N GLN A 95 -12.73 38.06 26.96
CA GLN A 95 -13.75 38.88 26.27
C GLN A 95 -13.15 40.00 25.42
N GLY A 96 -12.00 40.56 25.81
CA GLY A 96 -11.32 41.63 25.07
C GLY A 96 -10.29 41.19 24.05
N GLY A 97 -10.18 39.88 23.76
CA GLY A 97 -9.16 39.35 22.86
C GLY A 97 -8.09 38.51 23.56
N LEU A 98 -7.00 38.29 22.84
CA LEU A 98 -5.88 37.47 23.27
C LEU A 98 -4.84 38.31 24.04
N THR A 99 -4.55 37.94 25.28
CA THR A 99 -3.42 38.49 26.04
C THR A 99 -2.28 37.48 26.05
N VAL A 100 -1.12 37.86 25.51
CA VAL A 100 0.08 37.00 25.41
C VAL A 100 1.00 37.23 26.61
N GLY A 101 1.35 36.14 27.29
CA GLY A 101 2.30 36.08 28.40
C GLY A 101 3.76 36.19 27.98
N ASP A 102 4.68 35.97 28.92
CA ASP A 102 6.11 35.93 28.64
C ASP A 102 6.53 34.59 28.05
N THR A 103 7.58 34.62 27.22
CA THR A 103 8.23 33.40 26.72
C THR A 103 8.96 32.69 27.85
N VAL A 104 8.60 31.44 28.08
CA VAL A 104 9.32 30.54 28.98
C VAL A 104 10.28 29.69 28.17
N VAL A 105 11.53 29.61 28.64
CA VAL A 105 12.58 28.81 28.02
C VAL A 105 12.80 27.55 28.83
N VAL A 106 12.72 26.40 28.18
CA VAL A 106 13.01 25.08 28.76
C VAL A 106 14.25 24.51 28.09
N ASN A 107 15.20 24.03 28.89
CA ASN A 107 16.41 23.38 28.40
C ASN A 107 16.33 21.87 28.66
N VAL A 108 16.44 21.08 27.60
CA VAL A 108 16.49 19.62 27.63
C VAL A 108 17.94 19.20 27.38
N ALA A 109 18.55 18.52 28.34
CA ALA A 109 19.99 18.24 28.31
C ALA A 109 20.36 16.99 27.49
N THR A 110 19.45 16.03 27.38
CA THR A 110 19.69 14.73 26.75
C THR A 110 18.52 14.33 25.87
N ASP A 111 18.80 13.57 24.82
CA ASP A 111 17.75 13.03 23.96
C ASP A 111 16.95 11.94 24.71
N ASN A 112 15.66 11.83 24.38
CA ASN A 112 14.81 10.70 24.71
C ASN A 112 14.12 10.21 23.44
N LEU A 113 14.86 9.43 22.67
CA LEU A 113 14.46 8.95 21.34
C LEU A 113 13.31 7.92 21.39
N ALA A 114 12.92 7.44 22.58
CA ALA A 114 11.76 6.58 22.74
C ALA A 114 10.46 7.25 22.23
N TYR A 115 10.37 8.58 22.29
CA TYR A 115 9.20 9.32 21.78
C TYR A 115 9.10 9.40 20.26
N VAL A 116 10.16 9.02 19.54
CA VAL A 116 10.22 9.00 18.07
C VAL A 116 10.66 7.61 17.57
N SER A 117 10.18 6.57 18.25
CA SER A 117 10.50 5.18 17.98
C SER A 117 9.25 4.36 17.64
N GLY A 118 9.45 3.21 17.00
CA GLY A 118 8.38 2.27 16.65
C GLY A 118 8.09 2.22 15.14
N PRO A 119 7.24 1.28 14.70
CA PRO A 119 7.15 0.89 13.29
C PRO A 119 6.76 2.03 12.35
N LEU A 120 5.89 2.94 12.76
CA LEU A 120 5.49 4.07 11.91
C LEU A 120 6.57 5.15 11.81
N TRP A 121 7.36 5.37 12.87
CA TRP A 121 8.52 6.26 12.80
C TRP A 121 9.62 5.67 11.93
N GLU A 122 9.88 4.37 12.08
CA GLU A 122 10.79 3.62 11.21
C GLU A 122 10.36 3.68 9.75
N ALA A 123 9.08 3.43 9.48
CA ALA A 123 8.53 3.53 8.14
C ALA A 123 8.70 4.93 7.55
N LEU A 124 8.35 6.00 8.28
CA LEU A 124 8.38 7.38 7.77
C LEU A 124 9.82 7.93 7.57
N THR A 125 10.73 7.64 8.50
CA THR A 125 12.04 8.34 8.60
C THR A 125 13.26 7.41 8.56
N GLY A 126 13.07 6.09 8.57
CA GLY A 126 14.13 5.12 8.86
C GLY A 126 14.47 5.00 10.35
N GLY A 127 13.72 5.65 11.25
CA GLY A 127 13.95 5.63 12.69
C GLY A 127 14.95 6.69 13.18
N ALA A 128 15.23 6.68 14.48
CA ALA A 128 16.06 7.70 15.12
C ALA A 128 17.52 7.65 14.63
N GLY A 129 18.08 8.81 14.29
CA GLY A 129 19.42 8.92 13.70
C GLY A 129 19.48 8.70 12.19
N ASN A 130 18.35 8.38 11.55
CA ASN A 130 18.25 8.15 10.11
C ASN A 130 17.37 9.20 9.42
N SER A 131 17.32 9.09 8.10
CA SER A 131 16.43 9.86 7.24
C SER A 131 15.87 8.97 6.13
N LYS A 132 14.65 9.27 5.67
CA LYS A 132 14.05 8.61 4.51
C LYS A 132 13.50 9.65 3.54
N THR A 133 13.75 9.43 2.25
CA THR A 133 13.27 10.26 1.16
C THR A 133 12.10 9.60 0.45
N TRP A 134 11.07 10.39 0.17
CA TRP A 134 9.86 10.02 -0.51
C TRP A 134 9.73 10.82 -1.80
N ILE A 135 9.29 10.15 -2.87
CA ILE A 135 9.01 10.74 -4.18
C ILE A 135 7.57 10.42 -4.57
N LEU A 136 6.98 11.19 -5.48
CA LEU A 136 5.66 10.87 -6.02
C LEU A 136 5.67 9.50 -6.71
N ASP A 137 4.67 8.67 -6.43
CA ASP A 137 4.50 7.39 -7.10
C ASP A 137 4.05 7.65 -8.55
N ASN A 138 4.82 7.19 -9.53
CA ASN A 138 4.52 7.35 -10.95
C ASN A 138 3.81 6.12 -11.57
N GLY A 139 3.35 5.19 -10.74
CA GLY A 139 2.63 3.99 -11.16
C GLY A 139 3.52 2.81 -11.55
N LYS A 140 4.85 2.97 -11.53
CA LYS A 140 5.79 1.95 -12.03
C LYS A 140 6.23 0.95 -10.97
N TYR A 141 5.90 1.16 -9.69
CA TYR A 141 6.50 0.43 -8.57
C TYR A 141 5.55 -0.59 -7.92
N GLY A 142 4.38 -0.84 -8.51
CA GLY A 142 3.42 -1.84 -8.00
C GLY A 142 2.73 -1.49 -6.68
N LEU A 143 2.85 -0.26 -6.19
CA LEU A 143 2.27 0.21 -4.93
C LEU A 143 1.04 1.09 -5.16
N GLY A 144 1.15 2.10 -6.02
CA GLY A 144 0.07 2.94 -6.49
C GLY A 144 -0.08 2.88 -8.01
N VAL A 145 -1.20 3.42 -8.51
CA VAL A 145 -1.45 3.57 -9.95
C VAL A 145 -0.74 4.80 -10.50
N GLY A 146 -0.50 5.82 -9.67
CA GLY A 146 0.16 7.08 -10.02
C GLY A 146 0.08 8.08 -8.87
N PRO A 147 0.40 9.37 -9.08
CA PRO A 147 0.78 10.28 -7.99
C PRO A 147 -0.41 10.79 -7.17
N ILE A 148 -1.63 10.70 -7.71
CA ILE A 148 -2.84 11.20 -7.06
C ILE A 148 -4.00 10.23 -7.26
N SER A 149 -4.70 9.94 -6.17
CA SER A 149 -6.02 9.31 -6.16
C SER A 149 -7.06 10.28 -5.62
N TYR A 150 -8.34 10.04 -5.94
CA TYR A 150 -9.46 10.89 -5.54
C TYR A 150 -10.37 10.10 -4.60
N ALA A 151 -10.72 10.62 -3.41
CA ALA A 151 -11.72 10.00 -2.51
C ALA A 151 -12.91 10.91 -2.06
N ASP A 152 -14.13 10.36 -2.06
CA ASP A 152 -15.38 11.13 -1.92
C ASP A 152 -15.44 11.82 -0.54
N PRO A 153 -15.70 13.14 -0.46
CA PRO A 153 -15.78 13.85 0.81
C PRO A 153 -16.99 13.42 1.68
N GLY A 154 -17.99 12.76 1.09
CA GLY A 154 -19.12 12.16 1.82
C GLY A 154 -18.71 10.96 2.70
N ARG A 155 -17.47 10.49 2.57
CA ARG A 155 -16.85 9.48 3.44
C ARG A 155 -15.59 10.04 4.06
N GLU A 156 -15.44 9.78 5.36
CA GLU A 156 -14.20 10.09 6.06
C GLU A 156 -13.05 9.23 5.53
N GLN A 157 -11.92 9.86 5.20
CA GLN A 157 -10.72 9.18 4.74
C GLN A 157 -9.74 9.11 5.91
N VAL A 158 -9.64 7.93 6.52
CA VAL A 158 -8.82 7.69 7.71
C VAL A 158 -7.94 6.46 7.53
N TRP A 159 -6.92 6.36 8.38
CA TRP A 159 -5.96 5.26 8.41
C TRP A 159 -6.61 3.89 8.27
N GLY A 160 -6.16 3.12 7.26
CA GLY A 160 -6.62 1.74 7.01
C GLY A 160 -8.11 1.60 6.63
N ASN A 161 -8.87 2.69 6.56
CA ASN A 161 -10.30 2.69 6.27
C ASN A 161 -10.67 3.82 5.30
N TYR A 162 -9.92 3.94 4.21
CA TYR A 162 -10.17 4.88 3.12
C TYR A 162 -10.65 4.16 1.86
N LYS A 163 -11.17 4.88 0.86
CA LYS A 163 -11.66 4.29 -0.40
C LYS A 163 -11.51 5.30 -1.50
N THR A 164 -10.68 4.97 -2.48
CA THR A 164 -10.52 5.74 -3.70
C THR A 164 -11.73 5.54 -4.60
N ASN A 165 -12.16 6.60 -5.27
CA ASN A 165 -13.15 6.57 -6.33
C ASN A 165 -12.47 6.49 -7.70
N TRP A 166 -11.36 7.23 -7.85
CA TRP A 166 -10.55 7.24 -9.06
C TRP A 166 -9.07 7.24 -8.70
N ASP A 167 -8.35 6.27 -9.23
CA ASP A 167 -6.90 6.22 -9.22
C ASP A 167 -6.40 6.67 -10.61
N ARG A 168 -5.41 7.56 -10.66
CA ARG A 168 -4.91 8.13 -11.92
C ARG A 168 -3.44 7.79 -12.12
N GLU A 169 -3.12 7.23 -13.27
CA GLU A 169 -1.72 7.01 -13.71
C GLU A 169 -0.96 8.32 -13.89
N SER A 170 -1.66 9.33 -14.38
CA SER A 170 -1.19 10.71 -14.47
C SER A 170 -2.36 11.67 -14.31
N VAL A 171 -2.06 12.90 -13.90
CA VAL A 171 -3.05 13.97 -13.75
C VAL A 171 -2.81 15.11 -14.74
N GLU A 172 -3.85 15.89 -15.00
CA GLU A 172 -3.74 17.04 -15.89
C GLU A 172 -2.75 18.08 -15.35
N GLY A 173 -1.87 18.56 -16.22
CA GLY A 173 -0.82 19.51 -15.86
C GLY A 173 0.39 18.89 -15.16
N GLN A 174 0.43 17.57 -14.96
CA GLN A 174 1.63 16.90 -14.46
C GLN A 174 2.77 17.00 -15.47
N THR A 175 3.95 17.34 -14.97
CA THR A 175 5.21 17.46 -15.71
C THR A 175 6.24 16.45 -15.23
N GLU A 176 7.34 16.32 -15.97
CA GLU A 176 8.48 15.51 -15.52
C GLU A 176 9.15 16.10 -14.27
N GLU A 177 9.16 17.44 -14.15
CA GLU A 177 9.72 18.13 -12.98
C GLU A 177 8.92 17.79 -11.71
N ASP A 178 7.59 17.60 -11.81
CA ASP A 178 6.79 17.14 -10.68
C ASP A 178 7.27 15.79 -10.16
N LEU A 179 7.60 14.85 -11.05
CA LEU A 179 8.07 13.51 -10.70
C LEU A 179 9.52 13.49 -10.20
N GLN A 180 10.26 14.58 -10.35
CA GLN A 180 11.61 14.77 -9.79
C GLN A 180 11.60 15.40 -8.40
N ALA A 181 10.42 15.81 -7.90
CA ALA A 181 10.32 16.42 -6.58
C ALA A 181 10.47 15.36 -5.48
N GLU A 182 11.20 15.72 -4.42
CA GLU A 182 11.56 14.82 -3.31
C GLU A 182 11.26 15.48 -1.98
N MET A 183 10.84 14.69 -0.99
CA MET A 183 10.74 15.15 0.40
C MET A 183 11.42 14.18 1.35
N THR A 184 12.18 14.70 2.30
CA THR A 184 12.97 13.90 3.24
C THR A 184 12.55 14.21 4.67
N PHE A 185 12.18 13.16 5.41
CA PHE A 185 11.97 13.22 6.85
C PHE A 185 13.21 12.65 7.55
N ALA A 186 13.79 13.41 8.48
CA ALA A 186 14.99 13.01 9.22
C ALA A 186 14.80 13.17 10.73
N LEU A 187 15.28 12.19 11.49
CA LEU A 187 15.36 12.23 12.96
C LEU A 187 16.82 12.41 13.41
N ILE A 188 17.50 13.41 12.86
CA ILE A 188 18.93 13.70 13.09
C ILE A 188 19.04 15.07 13.76
N GLY A 189 19.31 15.08 15.07
CA GLY A 189 19.39 16.32 15.87
C GLY A 189 18.07 17.09 15.98
N GLY A 190 16.95 16.48 15.60
CA GLY A 190 15.63 17.09 15.50
C GLY A 190 14.75 16.32 14.51
N ALA A 191 13.44 16.61 14.51
CA ALA A 191 12.52 16.17 13.46
C ALA A 191 12.59 17.16 12.28
N GLN A 192 13.59 16.96 11.42
CA GLN A 192 13.88 17.84 10.29
C GLN A 192 13.10 17.40 9.04
N PHE A 193 12.66 18.37 8.26
CA PHE A 193 11.94 18.15 7.01
C PHE A 193 12.52 19.02 5.90
N THR A 194 12.87 18.42 4.78
CA THR A 194 13.39 19.14 3.60
C THR A 194 12.69 18.69 2.34
N THR A 195 12.58 19.58 1.37
CA THR A 195 12.03 19.24 0.05
C THR A 195 12.89 19.78 -1.08
N VAL A 196 13.03 18.99 -2.14
CA VAL A 196 13.61 19.38 -3.42
C VAL A 196 12.46 19.51 -4.42
N LYS A 197 12.26 20.71 -4.98
CA LYS A 197 11.05 21.03 -5.77
C LYS A 197 11.41 21.77 -7.05
N PRO A 198 11.93 21.05 -8.06
CA PRO A 198 12.21 21.67 -9.35
C PRO A 198 10.94 22.17 -10.05
N ASN A 199 9.77 21.62 -9.67
CA ASN A 199 8.46 21.97 -10.20
C ASN A 199 7.82 23.23 -9.60
N GLU A 200 8.38 23.79 -8.52
CA GLU A 200 7.85 24.99 -7.86
C GLU A 200 8.86 26.15 -7.98
N PRO A 201 8.45 27.37 -8.41
CA PRO A 201 9.35 28.53 -8.51
C PRO A 201 10.04 28.92 -7.19
N GLY A 202 9.44 28.56 -6.04
CA GLY A 202 10.03 28.75 -4.72
C GLY A 202 11.22 27.84 -4.42
N GLY A 203 11.41 26.77 -5.20
CA GLY A 203 12.52 25.84 -5.10
C GLY A 203 12.52 25.03 -3.80
N ASN A 204 13.72 24.69 -3.34
CA ASN A 204 13.91 23.80 -2.19
C ASN A 204 13.52 24.48 -0.88
N GLU A 205 12.86 23.72 0.00
CA GLU A 205 12.39 24.21 1.30
C GLU A 205 13.07 23.43 2.44
N SER A 206 13.14 24.02 3.63
CA SER A 206 13.69 23.38 4.82
C SER A 206 12.93 23.84 6.05
N GLY A 207 12.62 22.88 6.90
CA GLY A 207 11.75 23.07 8.04
C GLY A 207 11.80 21.92 9.02
N VAL A 208 10.76 21.80 9.81
CA VAL A 208 10.56 20.74 10.79
C VAL A 208 9.22 20.07 10.57
N PHE A 209 9.06 18.88 11.15
CA PHE A 209 7.77 18.18 11.14
C PHE A 209 7.39 17.65 12.52
N THR A 210 6.10 17.43 12.72
CA THR A 210 5.53 16.70 13.84
C THR A 210 4.69 15.57 13.26
N PHE A 211 4.90 14.36 13.77
CA PHE A 211 4.15 13.18 13.37
C PHE A 211 3.45 12.60 14.59
N ASN A 212 2.15 12.36 14.48
CA ASN A 212 1.34 11.74 15.51
C ASN A 212 0.94 10.34 15.03
N PRO A 213 1.63 9.27 15.47
CA PRO A 213 1.31 7.91 15.04
C PRO A 213 -0.03 7.41 15.58
N ASP A 214 -0.55 7.96 16.68
CA ASP A 214 -1.84 7.53 17.25
C ASP A 214 -3.02 8.09 16.44
N ASN A 215 -2.93 9.36 16.04
CA ASN A 215 -3.95 10.03 15.22
C ASN A 215 -3.68 9.91 13.72
N HIS A 216 -2.54 9.35 13.32
CA HIS A 216 -2.08 9.24 11.93
C HIS A 216 -2.06 10.60 11.21
N THR A 217 -1.57 11.64 11.88
CA THR A 217 -1.49 13.00 11.33
C THR A 217 -0.05 13.47 11.22
N LEU A 218 0.21 14.28 10.19
CA LEU A 218 1.50 14.89 9.92
C LEU A 218 1.34 16.41 9.79
N SER A 219 2.19 17.14 10.48
CA SER A 219 2.30 18.59 10.34
C SER A 219 3.73 19.00 10.01
N THR A 220 3.91 20.01 9.16
CA THR A 220 5.20 20.59 8.77
C THR A 220 5.21 22.09 9.03
N SER A 221 6.41 22.65 9.25
CA SER A 221 6.61 24.09 9.42
C SER A 221 7.89 24.51 8.72
N GLY A 222 7.81 25.56 7.88
CA GLY A 222 8.94 26.05 7.08
C GLY A 222 9.12 25.34 5.72
N ALA A 223 8.37 24.26 5.48
CA ALA A 223 8.31 23.55 4.21
C ALA A 223 6.94 22.87 4.05
N THR A 224 6.55 22.60 2.81
CA THR A 224 5.27 21.99 2.43
C THR A 224 5.52 20.63 1.77
N ILE A 225 4.61 19.66 1.92
CA ILE A 225 4.78 18.34 1.28
C ILE A 225 4.93 18.47 -0.25
N VAL A 226 5.67 17.54 -0.86
CA VAL A 226 5.81 17.47 -2.33
C VAL A 226 4.47 17.16 -2.98
N ARG A 227 4.16 17.85 -4.07
CA ARG A 227 2.88 17.74 -4.78
C ARG A 227 3.03 18.16 -6.24
N VAL A 228 2.05 17.79 -7.05
CA VAL A 228 1.99 18.23 -8.46
C VAL A 228 1.66 19.72 -8.51
N ALA A 229 2.42 20.50 -9.28
CA ALA A 229 2.35 21.96 -9.30
C ALA A 229 0.97 22.48 -9.70
N SER A 230 0.28 21.82 -10.63
CA SER A 230 -1.08 22.18 -11.05
C SER A 230 -2.14 22.01 -9.96
N PHE A 231 -1.83 21.34 -8.84
CA PHE A 231 -2.75 21.10 -7.73
C PHE A 231 -2.58 22.07 -6.57
N ILE A 232 -1.51 22.88 -6.56
CA ILE A 232 -1.17 23.76 -5.42
C ILE A 232 -2.33 24.67 -5.04
N ASP A 233 -2.90 25.37 -6.04
CA ASP A 233 -4.00 26.33 -5.84
C ASP A 233 -5.35 25.65 -5.55
N ASN A 234 -5.44 24.32 -5.69
CA ASN A 234 -6.68 23.59 -5.47
C ASN A 234 -6.96 23.34 -3.97
N ALA A 235 -5.94 23.40 -3.11
CA ALA A 235 -6.08 23.20 -1.67
C ALA A 235 -5.36 24.30 -0.88
N SER A 236 -5.97 24.75 0.21
CA SER A 236 -5.41 25.80 1.08
C SER A 236 -4.47 25.28 2.16
N ASN A 237 -4.31 23.95 2.30
CA ASN A 237 -3.54 23.34 3.37
C ASN A 237 -2.61 22.24 2.85
N TRP A 238 -1.31 22.47 2.98
CA TRP A 238 -0.25 21.53 2.57
C TRP A 238 0.74 21.25 3.71
N THR A 239 0.37 21.62 4.95
CA THR A 239 1.29 21.60 6.09
C THR A 239 0.67 21.18 7.41
N ASN A 240 -0.61 21.43 7.68
CA ASN A 240 -1.17 21.27 9.02
C ASN A 240 -2.12 20.09 9.10
N ASP A 241 -1.94 19.22 10.09
CA ASP A 241 -2.83 18.08 10.40
C ASP A 241 -3.23 17.27 9.17
N LEU A 242 -2.24 16.97 8.33
CA LEU A 242 -2.42 16.18 7.12
C LEU A 242 -2.70 14.73 7.51
N ASN A 243 -3.76 14.14 6.95
CA ASN A 243 -4.18 12.78 7.29
C ASN A 243 -3.33 11.76 6.53
N ILE A 244 -2.62 10.90 7.25
CA ILE A 244 -1.95 9.74 6.67
C ILE A 244 -2.98 8.61 6.60
N LEU A 245 -3.21 8.11 5.39
CA LEU A 245 -4.16 7.02 5.13
C LEU A 245 -3.47 5.65 5.17
N GLU A 246 -2.21 5.63 4.75
CA GLU A 246 -1.37 4.44 4.66
C GLU A 246 0.09 4.82 4.77
N LEU A 247 0.85 4.05 5.54
CA LEU A 247 2.29 4.18 5.70
C LEU A 247 2.88 2.78 5.92
N THR A 248 3.70 2.35 4.97
CA THR A 248 4.51 1.13 5.03
C THR A 248 5.98 1.51 4.85
N GLU A 249 6.87 0.52 4.80
CA GLU A 249 8.28 0.77 4.52
C GLU A 249 8.52 1.50 3.19
N ASN A 250 7.65 1.24 2.20
CA ASN A 250 7.84 1.67 0.82
C ASN A 250 6.70 2.57 0.28
N GLN A 251 5.57 2.67 0.98
CA GLN A 251 4.42 3.46 0.52
C GLN A 251 3.96 4.46 1.58
N LEU A 252 3.67 5.68 1.16
CA LEU A 252 3.07 6.73 1.98
C LEU A 252 1.90 7.34 1.20
N ARG A 253 0.72 7.43 1.84
CA ARG A 253 -0.47 8.08 1.28
C ARG A 253 -0.99 9.15 2.21
N ILE A 254 -1.06 10.39 1.71
CA ILE A 254 -1.51 11.55 2.48
C ILE A 254 -2.76 12.15 1.83
N ALA A 255 -3.84 12.30 2.60
CA ALA A 255 -5.06 12.94 2.13
C ALA A 255 -5.03 14.47 2.37
N VAL A 256 -5.35 15.22 1.32
CA VAL A 256 -5.50 16.67 1.32
C VAL A 256 -6.87 17.04 0.78
N LEU A 257 -7.61 17.88 1.50
CA LEU A 257 -8.94 18.31 1.06
C LEU A 257 -8.83 19.47 0.07
N ARG A 258 -9.46 19.32 -1.09
CA ARG A 258 -9.65 20.40 -2.07
C ARG A 258 -10.57 21.48 -1.51
N THR A 259 -10.18 22.74 -1.69
CA THR A 259 -10.88 23.92 -1.17
C THR A 259 -11.13 25.00 -2.22
N ASN A 260 -10.92 24.70 -3.51
CA ASN A 260 -11.17 25.63 -4.60
C ASN A 260 -12.67 25.74 -4.98
N SER A 261 -12.97 26.51 -6.02
CA SER A 261 -14.34 26.78 -6.49
C SER A 261 -15.07 25.56 -7.07
N GLU A 262 -14.39 24.45 -7.33
CA GLU A 262 -14.99 23.22 -7.84
C GLU A 262 -15.65 22.37 -6.73
N GLY A 263 -15.54 22.79 -5.47
CA GLY A 263 -16.11 22.10 -4.31
C GLY A 263 -15.18 21.02 -3.73
N PRO A 264 -15.55 20.41 -2.59
CA PRO A 264 -14.65 19.50 -1.87
C PRO A 264 -14.41 18.18 -2.61
N TRP A 265 -13.17 17.70 -2.56
CA TRP A 265 -12.72 16.35 -2.93
C TRP A 265 -11.47 16.01 -2.13
N TRP A 266 -11.27 14.76 -1.73
CA TRP A 266 -9.98 14.35 -1.20
C TRP A 266 -9.01 14.06 -2.33
N TYR A 267 -7.87 14.73 -2.32
CA TYR A 267 -6.68 14.34 -3.06
C TYR A 267 -5.81 13.47 -2.18
N ILE A 268 -5.64 12.22 -2.55
CA ILE A 268 -4.74 11.29 -1.88
C ILE A 268 -3.44 11.32 -2.67
N MET A 269 -2.45 12.00 -2.11
CA MET A 269 -1.12 12.05 -2.66
C MET A 269 -0.42 10.71 -2.39
N ASN A 270 0.06 10.08 -3.44
CA ASN A 270 0.73 8.78 -3.38
C ASN A 270 2.24 8.96 -3.51
N TYR A 271 2.97 8.42 -2.55
CA TYR A 271 4.42 8.44 -2.53
C TYR A 271 5.00 7.04 -2.38
N VAL A 272 6.19 6.90 -2.91
CA VAL A 272 7.04 5.71 -2.77
C VAL A 272 8.36 6.12 -2.12
N SER A 273 8.95 5.25 -1.30
CA SER A 273 10.30 5.49 -0.79
C SER A 273 11.28 5.50 -1.96
N LYS A 274 12.18 6.49 -1.99
CA LYS A 274 13.14 6.64 -3.10
C LYS A 274 14.06 5.43 -3.22
N GLU A 275 14.49 4.88 -2.09
CA GLU A 275 15.31 3.66 -2.05
C GLU A 275 14.59 2.47 -2.71
N TYR A 276 13.30 2.27 -2.45
CA TYR A 276 12.54 1.21 -3.12
C TYR A 276 12.41 1.47 -4.63
N ALA A 277 12.07 2.71 -5.00
CA ALA A 277 11.91 3.09 -6.40
C ALA A 277 13.19 2.89 -7.23
N GLU A 278 14.36 3.20 -6.67
CA GLU A 278 15.67 3.03 -7.32
C GLU A 278 16.10 1.56 -7.46
N ASN A 279 15.59 0.68 -6.60
CA ASN A 279 15.90 -0.76 -6.58
C ASN A 279 14.74 -1.65 -7.08
N TYR A 280 13.67 -1.06 -7.59
CA TYR A 280 12.48 -1.79 -8.00
C TYR A 280 12.73 -2.66 -9.22
N VAL A 281 12.32 -3.93 -9.13
CA VAL A 281 12.30 -4.87 -10.25
C VAL A 281 10.84 -5.27 -10.48
N PRO A 282 10.23 -4.94 -11.63
CA PRO A 282 8.86 -5.32 -11.94
C PRO A 282 8.70 -6.84 -11.93
N GLU A 283 7.56 -7.31 -11.43
CA GLU A 283 7.15 -8.70 -11.62
C GLU A 283 7.05 -8.99 -13.14
N PRO A 284 7.53 -10.15 -13.62
CA PRO A 284 7.46 -10.48 -15.04
C PRO A 284 6.00 -10.56 -15.49
N THR A 285 5.61 -9.72 -16.45
CA THR A 285 4.24 -9.62 -17.00
C THR A 285 4.00 -10.52 -18.22
N GLY A 286 4.75 -11.62 -18.32
CA GLY A 286 4.61 -12.63 -19.38
C GLY A 286 4.28 -14.00 -18.81
N PRO A 287 3.94 -14.98 -19.67
CA PRO A 287 3.83 -16.36 -19.22
C PRO A 287 5.14 -16.79 -18.57
N ASP A 288 5.04 -17.59 -17.51
CA ASP A 288 6.21 -18.01 -16.73
C ASP A 288 7.23 -18.73 -17.62
N LYS A 289 8.51 -18.67 -17.23
CA LYS A 289 9.63 -19.24 -17.98
C LYS A 289 9.34 -20.70 -18.32
N GLY A 290 9.39 -21.03 -19.61
CA GLY A 290 9.20 -22.39 -20.12
C GLY A 290 7.76 -22.75 -20.47
N PHE A 291 6.77 -21.87 -20.22
CA PHE A 291 5.38 -22.08 -20.66
C PHE A 291 5.26 -22.07 -22.19
N ASP A 292 4.38 -22.91 -22.73
CA ASP A 292 4.21 -23.18 -24.18
C ASP A 292 5.57 -23.33 -24.90
N PRO A 293 6.38 -24.33 -24.52
CA PRO A 293 7.77 -24.43 -24.94
C PRO A 293 7.90 -24.57 -26.46
N LYS A 294 8.89 -23.90 -27.06
CA LYS A 294 9.21 -24.09 -28.48
C LYS A 294 10.35 -25.09 -28.60
N LEU A 295 9.99 -26.37 -28.62
CA LEU A 295 10.93 -27.47 -28.67
C LEU A 295 11.40 -27.74 -30.11
N LYS A 296 12.69 -28.03 -30.28
CA LYS A 296 13.24 -28.49 -31.56
C LYS A 296 12.84 -29.94 -31.80
N SER A 297 12.91 -30.36 -33.07
CA SER A 297 12.58 -31.74 -33.39
C SER A 297 13.53 -32.73 -32.69
N GLY A 298 12.96 -33.75 -32.07
CA GLY A 298 13.62 -34.75 -31.24
C GLY A 298 13.90 -34.31 -29.79
N GLU A 299 13.74 -33.03 -29.45
CA GLU A 299 14.11 -32.50 -28.13
C GLU A 299 13.17 -33.01 -27.03
N LEU A 300 11.86 -33.03 -27.28
CA LEU A 300 10.90 -33.58 -26.32
C LEU A 300 11.11 -35.08 -26.12
N LEU A 301 11.35 -35.83 -27.20
CA LEU A 301 11.64 -37.26 -27.12
C LEU A 301 12.90 -37.51 -26.30
N SER A 302 13.99 -36.82 -26.62
CA SER A 302 15.26 -36.92 -25.89
C SER A 302 15.12 -36.53 -24.42
N MET A 303 14.34 -35.49 -24.13
CA MET A 303 14.06 -35.08 -22.75
C MET A 303 13.30 -36.18 -22.00
N LEU A 304 12.25 -36.75 -22.59
CA LEU A 304 11.44 -37.80 -21.95
C LEU A 304 12.20 -39.11 -21.74
N THR A 305 13.01 -39.54 -22.71
CA THR A 305 13.61 -40.88 -22.72
C THR A 305 15.08 -40.89 -22.32
N GLY A 306 15.81 -39.80 -22.55
CA GLY A 306 17.27 -39.74 -22.49
C GLY A 306 17.95 -39.94 -23.85
N GLY A 307 17.18 -40.10 -24.93
CA GLY A 307 17.66 -40.38 -26.28
C GLY A 307 17.60 -41.88 -26.64
N GLU A 308 18.30 -42.24 -27.72
CA GLU A 308 18.28 -43.61 -28.25
C GLU A 308 18.87 -44.63 -27.26
N ALA A 309 18.24 -45.81 -27.20
CA ALA A 309 18.60 -46.92 -26.32
C ALA A 309 18.62 -46.56 -24.82
N SER A 310 17.71 -45.69 -24.40
CA SER A 310 17.63 -45.20 -23.02
C SER A 310 16.19 -45.08 -22.51
N GLY A 311 16.05 -44.83 -21.21
CA GLY A 311 14.77 -44.56 -20.59
C GLY A 311 14.92 -43.76 -19.30
N ARG A 312 13.95 -42.89 -19.00
CA ARG A 312 13.90 -42.08 -17.78
C ARG A 312 12.62 -42.32 -17.01
N VAL A 313 12.75 -42.34 -15.69
CA VAL A 313 11.63 -42.45 -14.76
C VAL A 313 11.27 -41.05 -14.27
N TRP A 314 10.00 -40.73 -14.36
CA TRP A 314 9.40 -39.47 -13.94
C TRP A 314 8.38 -39.72 -12.84
N ARG A 315 8.40 -38.86 -11.81
CA ARG A 315 7.47 -38.91 -10.67
C ARG A 315 6.77 -37.58 -10.52
N LEU A 316 5.53 -37.60 -10.04
CA LEU A 316 4.86 -36.39 -9.61
C LEU A 316 5.67 -35.71 -8.50
N ASP A 317 5.85 -34.39 -8.58
CA ASP A 317 6.59 -33.63 -7.59
C ASP A 317 5.77 -33.40 -6.31
N GLY A 318 5.44 -34.47 -5.61
CA GLY A 318 4.57 -34.42 -4.43
C GLY A 318 5.16 -33.71 -3.21
N LYS A 319 6.45 -33.35 -3.24
CA LYS A 319 7.14 -32.64 -2.14
C LYS A 319 7.52 -31.22 -2.50
N GLY A 320 7.73 -30.92 -3.78
CA GLY A 320 7.86 -29.57 -4.30
C GLY A 320 6.49 -29.09 -4.76
N ASN A 321 6.31 -28.96 -6.06
CA ASN A 321 5.21 -28.25 -6.67
C ASN A 321 4.37 -29.11 -7.63
N PRO A 322 3.44 -29.95 -7.13
CA PRO A 322 2.92 -31.08 -7.89
C PRO A 322 1.85 -30.74 -8.95
N VAL A 323 1.06 -29.68 -8.75
CA VAL A 323 -0.12 -29.41 -9.56
C VAL A 323 -0.47 -27.93 -9.56
N ASP A 324 -0.91 -27.46 -10.72
CA ASP A 324 -1.38 -26.10 -10.92
C ASP A 324 -2.64 -26.03 -11.78
N TRP A 325 -3.27 -24.87 -11.70
CA TRP A 325 -4.38 -24.41 -12.50
C TRP A 325 -3.97 -23.15 -13.27
N ILE A 326 -3.49 -23.33 -14.49
CA ILE A 326 -2.91 -22.28 -15.32
C ILE A 326 -4.02 -21.54 -16.08
N VAL A 327 -4.01 -20.21 -16.08
CA VAL A 327 -4.94 -19.37 -16.83
C VAL A 327 -4.15 -18.36 -17.67
N GLY A 328 -4.24 -18.44 -19.00
CA GLY A 328 -3.53 -17.52 -19.90
C GLY A 328 -1.99 -17.55 -19.75
N GLY A 329 -1.43 -18.70 -19.37
CA GLY A 329 0.00 -18.87 -19.07
C GLY A 329 0.45 -18.38 -17.69
N ASN A 330 -0.48 -17.86 -16.89
CA ASN A 330 -0.25 -17.40 -15.52
C ASN A 330 -0.77 -18.42 -14.50
N GLY A 331 -0.16 -18.38 -13.31
CA GLY A 331 -0.40 -19.34 -12.22
C GLY A 331 0.71 -20.38 -12.20
N TRP A 332 1.47 -20.44 -11.11
CA TRP A 332 2.47 -21.47 -10.81
C TRP A 332 2.68 -21.41 -9.29
N THR A 333 2.07 -22.36 -8.60
CA THR A 333 2.25 -22.72 -7.20
C THR A 333 3.74 -22.92 -6.99
N SER A 334 4.21 -22.78 -5.76
CA SER A 334 5.63 -22.94 -5.42
C SER A 334 5.86 -24.16 -4.55
N LYS A 335 4.78 -24.69 -3.96
CA LYS A 335 4.79 -25.83 -3.06
C LYS A 335 3.43 -26.50 -3.02
N ALA A 336 3.40 -27.78 -2.65
CA ALA A 336 2.21 -28.61 -2.51
C ALA A 336 1.08 -28.01 -1.64
N SER A 337 1.42 -27.12 -0.69
CA SER A 337 0.41 -26.46 0.15
C SER A 337 -0.38 -25.36 -0.57
N ASP A 338 0.16 -24.80 -1.65
CA ASP A 338 -0.51 -23.71 -2.39
C ASP A 338 -1.73 -24.22 -3.17
N SER A 339 -1.79 -25.53 -3.44
CA SER A 339 -2.91 -26.18 -4.11
C SER A 339 -3.76 -27.08 -3.22
N TYR A 340 -3.52 -27.09 -1.90
CA TYR A 340 -4.17 -28.04 -0.98
C TYR A 340 -5.70 -27.83 -0.87
N ASP A 341 -6.15 -26.58 -0.98
CA ASP A 341 -7.56 -26.22 -0.80
C ASP A 341 -8.43 -26.55 -2.04
N TRP A 342 -7.82 -26.81 -3.20
CA TRP A 342 -8.57 -26.96 -4.46
C TRP A 342 -8.15 -28.17 -5.32
N GLY A 343 -6.96 -28.75 -5.11
CA GLY A 343 -6.40 -29.77 -5.97
C GLY A 343 -5.60 -30.84 -5.21
N TRP A 344 -4.35 -30.52 -4.87
CA TRP A 344 -3.46 -31.44 -4.18
C TRP A 344 -4.01 -31.83 -2.81
N ASN A 345 -3.83 -33.08 -2.39
CA ASN A 345 -4.29 -33.55 -1.08
C ASN A 345 -3.58 -34.85 -0.67
N ASP A 346 -3.93 -35.40 0.49
CA ASP A 346 -3.29 -36.60 1.05
C ASP A 346 -3.44 -37.84 0.15
N ASN A 347 -4.55 -37.98 -0.58
CA ASN A 347 -4.73 -39.10 -1.53
C ASN A 347 -3.78 -38.97 -2.72
N TRP A 348 -3.63 -37.75 -3.25
CA TRP A 348 -2.65 -37.44 -4.29
C TRP A 348 -1.21 -37.66 -3.82
N ALA A 349 -0.88 -37.20 -2.62
CA ALA A 349 0.44 -37.43 -2.02
C ALA A 349 0.74 -38.93 -1.86
N ALA A 350 -0.23 -39.72 -1.40
CA ALA A 350 -0.11 -41.17 -1.30
C ALA A 350 0.01 -41.86 -2.67
N ALA A 351 -0.73 -41.38 -3.68
CA ALA A 351 -0.63 -41.88 -5.06
C ALA A 351 0.75 -41.59 -5.65
N ALA A 352 1.23 -40.35 -5.55
CA ALA A 352 2.53 -39.92 -6.06
C ALA A 352 3.71 -40.66 -5.42
N ALA A 353 3.64 -40.93 -4.10
CA ALA A 353 4.71 -41.65 -3.39
C ALA A 353 4.99 -43.07 -3.94
N ASN A 354 3.95 -43.73 -4.47
CA ASN A 354 4.00 -45.12 -4.93
C ASN A 354 3.74 -45.28 -6.43
N SER A 355 3.88 -44.19 -7.20
CA SER A 355 3.62 -44.19 -8.64
C SER A 355 4.74 -43.48 -9.40
N TRP A 356 4.96 -43.92 -10.63
CA TRP A 356 5.95 -43.36 -11.54
C TRP A 356 5.58 -43.70 -12.98
N ILE A 357 6.08 -42.91 -13.92
CA ILE A 357 5.98 -43.20 -15.35
C ILE A 357 7.38 -43.20 -15.96
N ARG A 358 7.72 -44.26 -16.68
CA ARG A 358 8.99 -44.38 -17.39
C ARG A 358 8.74 -44.27 -18.87
N PHE A 359 9.43 -43.35 -19.55
CA PHE A 359 9.44 -43.27 -21.01
C PHE A 359 10.76 -43.83 -21.53
N GLU A 360 10.68 -44.65 -22.57
CA GLU A 360 11.81 -45.40 -23.10
C GLU A 360 11.84 -45.35 -24.62
N GLN A 361 13.04 -45.34 -25.18
CA GLN A 361 13.29 -45.46 -26.60
C GLN A 361 14.34 -46.54 -26.85
N TYR A 362 13.93 -47.67 -27.43
CA TYR A 362 14.80 -48.80 -27.76
C TYR A 362 14.46 -49.33 -29.15
N ASP A 363 15.50 -49.58 -29.98
CA ASP A 363 15.37 -50.13 -31.33
C ASP A 363 14.35 -49.37 -32.21
N GLY A 364 14.32 -48.04 -32.10
CA GLY A 364 13.38 -47.17 -32.80
C GLY A 364 11.94 -47.20 -32.28
N ASN A 365 11.64 -48.00 -31.25
CA ASN A 365 10.33 -48.07 -30.62
C ASN A 365 10.24 -47.13 -29.41
N GLN A 366 9.09 -46.49 -29.26
CA GLN A 366 8.77 -45.61 -28.13
C GLN A 366 7.75 -46.32 -27.23
N THR A 367 8.16 -46.64 -26.01
CA THR A 367 7.32 -47.33 -25.02
C THR A 367 7.31 -46.59 -23.70
N TYR A 368 6.17 -46.58 -23.02
CA TYR A 368 6.10 -46.13 -21.64
C TYR A 368 5.67 -47.27 -20.73
N THR A 369 6.16 -47.23 -19.50
CA THR A 369 5.73 -48.10 -18.40
C THR A 369 5.20 -47.22 -17.28
N LEU A 370 3.92 -47.37 -16.95
CA LEU A 370 3.26 -46.68 -15.85
C LEU A 370 3.14 -47.63 -14.65
N SER A 371 3.69 -47.23 -13.51
CA SER A 371 3.37 -47.81 -12.21
C SER A 371 2.37 -46.90 -11.51
N GLN A 372 1.14 -47.36 -11.35
CA GLN A 372 0.08 -46.66 -10.64
C GLN A 372 -0.21 -47.41 -9.33
N LYS A 373 0.28 -46.88 -8.21
CA LYS A 373 0.17 -47.53 -6.88
C LYS A 373 0.67 -48.99 -6.90
N GLY A 374 1.76 -49.24 -7.62
CA GLY A 374 2.36 -50.57 -7.79
C GLY A 374 1.73 -51.46 -8.86
N VAL A 375 0.64 -51.03 -9.52
CA VAL A 375 0.10 -51.71 -10.70
C VAL A 375 0.85 -51.25 -11.93
N ILE A 376 1.49 -52.19 -12.64
CA ILE A 376 2.33 -51.89 -13.81
C ILE A 376 1.56 -52.12 -15.10
N THR A 377 1.58 -51.12 -15.99
CA THR A 377 1.06 -51.20 -17.35
C THR A 377 2.09 -50.67 -18.34
N THR A 378 2.26 -51.34 -19.47
CA THR A 378 3.21 -50.93 -20.53
C THR A 378 2.48 -50.82 -21.87
N SER A 379 2.75 -49.76 -22.62
CA SER A 379 2.24 -49.58 -23.98
C SER A 379 3.17 -48.66 -24.79
N SER A 380 2.84 -48.42 -26.05
CA SER A 380 3.55 -47.43 -26.88
C SER A 380 3.10 -46.01 -26.56
N PHE A 381 3.93 -45.02 -26.87
CA PHE A 381 3.50 -43.62 -26.93
C PHE A 381 3.94 -42.98 -28.25
N THR A 382 3.32 -41.86 -28.60
CA THR A 382 3.73 -41.03 -29.75
C THR A 382 3.83 -39.57 -29.33
N ILE A 383 4.67 -38.81 -30.01
CA ILE A 383 4.83 -37.37 -29.80
C ILE A 383 4.40 -36.62 -31.06
N ASP A 384 3.51 -35.66 -30.89
CA ASP A 384 3.28 -34.56 -31.83
C ASP A 384 4.08 -33.35 -31.36
N GLU A 385 5.25 -33.15 -31.98
CA GLU A 385 6.15 -32.05 -31.62
C GLU A 385 5.62 -30.68 -32.06
N THR A 386 4.72 -30.63 -33.04
CA THR A 386 4.13 -29.36 -33.49
C THR A 386 3.21 -28.80 -32.43
N ASN A 387 2.47 -29.70 -31.76
CA ASN A 387 1.54 -29.36 -30.71
C ASN A 387 2.10 -29.64 -29.31
N ASN A 388 3.36 -30.06 -29.15
CA ASN A 388 3.90 -30.50 -27.86
C ASN A 388 2.98 -31.51 -27.14
N GLU A 389 2.39 -32.44 -27.87
CA GLU A 389 1.45 -33.42 -27.34
C GLU A 389 2.06 -34.82 -27.29
N ILE A 390 1.76 -35.55 -26.22
CA ILE A 390 2.15 -36.94 -26.03
C ILE A 390 0.86 -37.75 -25.99
N THR A 391 0.74 -38.75 -26.85
CA THR A 391 -0.38 -39.69 -26.80
C THR A 391 0.07 -41.01 -26.19
N LEU A 392 -0.51 -41.38 -25.06
CA LEU A 392 -0.28 -42.68 -24.43
C LEU A 392 -1.17 -43.74 -25.09
N GLY A 393 -0.55 -44.80 -25.61
CA GLY A 393 -1.22 -45.98 -26.13
C GLY A 393 -1.96 -46.77 -25.04
N GLY A 394 -2.94 -47.59 -25.44
CA GLY A 394 -3.70 -48.43 -24.50
C GLY A 394 -4.78 -47.68 -23.70
N ALA A 395 -5.10 -46.43 -24.06
CA ALA A 395 -6.07 -45.58 -23.39
C ALA A 395 -5.77 -45.29 -21.90
N ASN A 396 -4.50 -45.42 -21.49
CA ASN A 396 -4.07 -45.02 -20.15
C ASN A 396 -3.87 -43.50 -20.07
N THR A 397 -3.95 -42.96 -18.86
CA THR A 397 -3.69 -41.56 -18.55
C THR A 397 -2.40 -41.40 -17.74
N LEU A 398 -2.07 -40.17 -17.35
CA LEU A 398 -1.09 -39.92 -16.29
C LEU A 398 -1.55 -40.45 -14.92
N ILE A 399 -0.67 -40.32 -13.93
CA ILE A 399 -0.90 -40.78 -12.55
C ILE A 399 -2.19 -40.15 -12.01
N GLN A 400 -3.01 -40.96 -11.33
CA GLN A 400 -4.30 -40.56 -10.76
C GLN A 400 -4.34 -40.75 -9.24
N ASP A 401 -5.21 -40.02 -8.54
CA ASP A 401 -5.40 -40.18 -7.08
C ASP A 401 -6.16 -41.48 -6.72
N GLY A 402 -6.77 -42.17 -7.70
CA GLY A 402 -7.45 -43.46 -7.53
C GLY A 402 -8.70 -43.46 -6.64
N GLY A 403 -9.07 -42.32 -6.04
CA GLY A 403 -10.38 -42.08 -5.46
C GLY A 403 -11.38 -41.68 -6.56
N ASN A 404 -12.61 -42.17 -6.45
CA ASN A 404 -13.73 -41.86 -7.38
C ASN A 404 -14.19 -40.38 -7.35
N GLY A 405 -13.42 -39.44 -6.82
CA GLY A 405 -13.88 -38.08 -6.49
C GLY A 405 -12.97 -36.91 -6.87
N SER A 406 -11.72 -37.12 -7.31
CA SER A 406 -10.85 -35.98 -7.66
C SER A 406 -11.24 -35.37 -9.01
N SER A 407 -11.64 -34.11 -8.99
CA SER A 407 -12.06 -33.34 -10.18
C SER A 407 -10.90 -33.00 -11.14
N ILE A 408 -9.66 -33.19 -10.65
CA ILE A 408 -8.41 -32.94 -11.38
C ILE A 408 -7.75 -34.21 -11.93
N ASN A 409 -8.34 -35.39 -11.73
CA ASN A 409 -7.82 -36.62 -12.35
C ASN A 409 -7.73 -36.45 -13.88
N PRO A 410 -6.60 -36.80 -14.51
CA PRO A 410 -6.46 -36.83 -15.96
C PRO A 410 -7.55 -37.69 -16.60
N THR A 411 -8.29 -37.14 -17.58
CA THR A 411 -9.41 -37.84 -18.26
C THR A 411 -9.13 -38.22 -19.71
N THR A 412 -7.92 -37.93 -20.19
CA THR A 412 -7.51 -38.17 -21.58
C THR A 412 -6.12 -38.82 -21.61
N ASN A 413 -5.86 -39.59 -22.66
CA ASN A 413 -4.57 -40.18 -22.95
C ASN A 413 -3.68 -39.28 -23.84
N VAL A 414 -4.21 -38.14 -24.30
CA VAL A 414 -3.44 -37.08 -24.97
C VAL A 414 -3.06 -36.02 -23.95
N ILE A 415 -1.76 -35.79 -23.77
CA ILE A 415 -1.19 -34.94 -22.75
C ILE A 415 -0.44 -33.80 -23.44
N LYS A 416 -0.69 -32.56 -23.03
CA LYS A 416 0.06 -31.40 -23.53
C LYS A 416 1.27 -31.16 -22.63
N VAL A 417 2.44 -30.91 -23.19
CA VAL A 417 3.56 -30.32 -22.45
C VAL A 417 3.32 -28.82 -22.36
N VAL A 418 2.87 -28.37 -21.19
CA VAL A 418 2.50 -26.96 -20.95
C VAL A 418 3.69 -26.13 -20.48
N LYS A 419 4.67 -26.75 -19.83
CA LYS A 419 5.92 -26.11 -19.40
C LYS A 419 7.07 -27.10 -19.46
N ALA A 420 8.21 -26.72 -20.02
CA ALA A 420 9.39 -27.56 -20.10
C ALA A 420 10.69 -26.74 -20.14
N PHE A 421 11.79 -27.39 -19.75
CA PHE A 421 13.11 -26.78 -19.64
C PHE A 421 14.18 -27.69 -20.26
N PRO A 422 14.39 -27.67 -21.58
CA PRO A 422 15.30 -28.60 -22.26
C PRO A 422 16.74 -28.59 -21.74
N ASP A 423 17.20 -27.45 -21.24
CA ASP A 423 18.57 -27.28 -20.73
C ASP A 423 18.69 -27.52 -19.21
N SER A 424 17.58 -27.61 -18.48
CA SER A 424 17.56 -27.71 -17.01
C SER A 424 16.48 -28.65 -16.45
N TYR A 425 15.93 -29.57 -17.27
CA TYR A 425 14.86 -30.50 -16.89
C TYR A 425 15.20 -31.41 -15.69
N THR A 426 16.49 -31.60 -15.39
CA THR A 426 16.94 -32.34 -14.21
C THR A 426 16.62 -31.60 -12.92
N GLU A 427 16.57 -30.27 -12.96
CA GLU A 427 16.27 -29.39 -11.84
C GLU A 427 14.80 -28.96 -11.87
N ASP A 428 14.33 -28.52 -13.03
CA ASP A 428 13.02 -27.87 -13.19
C ASP A 428 11.89 -28.84 -13.59
N GLY A 429 12.21 -30.07 -13.98
CA GLY A 429 11.24 -31.08 -14.41
C GLY A 429 10.45 -30.69 -15.68
N ILE A 430 9.23 -31.22 -15.78
CA ILE A 430 8.31 -31.01 -16.89
C ILE A 430 6.86 -30.92 -16.39
N TRP A 431 6.05 -30.08 -17.02
CA TRP A 431 4.63 -29.94 -16.67
C TRP A 431 3.73 -30.47 -17.77
N PHE A 432 2.83 -31.35 -17.37
CA PHE A 432 1.86 -32.00 -18.23
C PHE A 432 0.46 -31.47 -17.99
N GLY A 433 -0.09 -30.78 -18.99
CA GLY A 433 -1.49 -30.37 -19.06
C GLY A 433 -2.38 -31.55 -19.43
N THR A 434 -3.41 -31.80 -18.63
CA THR A 434 -4.28 -32.99 -18.77
C THR A 434 -5.75 -32.63 -19.01
N LYS A 435 -6.10 -31.34 -18.90
CA LYS A 435 -7.44 -30.81 -19.16
C LYS A 435 -7.31 -29.38 -19.62
N TYR A 436 -7.83 -29.07 -20.81
CA TYR A 436 -7.90 -27.71 -21.35
C TYR A 436 -9.34 -27.24 -21.44
N LYS A 437 -9.59 -25.99 -21.02
CA LYS A 437 -10.86 -25.29 -21.27
C LYS A 437 -10.59 -24.07 -22.14
N SER A 438 -10.87 -24.20 -23.44
CA SER A 438 -10.60 -23.17 -24.45
C SER A 438 -11.30 -21.84 -24.18
N GLU A 439 -12.49 -21.87 -23.58
CA GLU A 439 -13.28 -20.68 -23.26
C GLU A 439 -12.68 -19.82 -22.14
N LYS A 440 -11.72 -20.37 -21.38
CA LYS A 440 -11.02 -19.71 -20.28
C LYS A 440 -9.50 -19.67 -20.46
N ASP A 441 -9.00 -20.25 -21.55
CA ASP A 441 -7.58 -20.51 -21.78
C ASP A 441 -6.90 -21.14 -20.54
N GLU A 442 -7.48 -22.24 -20.07
CA GLU A 442 -7.21 -22.79 -18.75
C GLU A 442 -6.71 -24.24 -18.82
N TRP A 443 -5.59 -24.53 -18.14
CA TRP A 443 -5.04 -25.88 -17.99
C TRP A 443 -5.06 -26.34 -16.54
N VAL A 444 -5.40 -27.62 -16.31
CA VAL A 444 -4.92 -28.33 -15.12
C VAL A 444 -3.63 -29.05 -15.49
N ALA A 445 -2.54 -28.71 -14.80
CA ALA A 445 -1.19 -29.16 -15.11
C ALA A 445 -0.55 -29.88 -13.93
N PHE A 446 0.19 -30.96 -14.21
CA PHE A 446 0.90 -31.74 -13.21
C PHE A 446 2.40 -31.66 -13.44
N HIS A 447 3.16 -31.44 -12.38
CA HIS A 447 4.61 -31.36 -12.42
C HIS A 447 5.24 -32.72 -12.19
N TYR A 448 6.14 -33.09 -13.09
CA TYR A 448 6.90 -34.31 -13.04
C TYR A 448 8.40 -34.01 -12.99
N VAL A 449 9.09 -34.65 -12.06
CA VAL A 449 10.54 -34.55 -11.85
C VAL A 449 11.19 -35.91 -12.09
N LEU A 450 12.48 -35.89 -12.44
CA LEU A 450 13.26 -37.10 -12.60
C LEU A 450 13.52 -37.80 -11.25
N GLU A 451 13.56 -39.12 -11.28
CA GLU A 451 14.03 -39.96 -10.16
C GLU A 451 15.55 -40.06 -10.09
#